data_AF-A0AAE1T4K2-F1
#
_entry.id   AF-A0AAE1T4K2-F1
#
_cell.length_a   1.000
_cell.length_b   1.000
_cell.length_c   1.000
_cell.angle_alpha   90.00
_cell.angle_beta   90.00
_cell.angle_gamma   90.00
#
_symmetry.space_group_name_H-M   'P 1'
#
loop_
_entity.id
_entity.type
_entity.pdbx_description
1 polymer ?
#
loop_
_entity_poly.entity_id
_entity_poly.type
_entity_poly.pdbx_seq_one_letter_code
_entity_poly.pdbx_strand_id
1 'polypeptide(L)'
;MQHCISYVKSCIQYVTGKGPLGSGCCNGVKGLYSVAKTTSDRQSVCNCLKSIAASTPGVNLGTAAGLPGKCGVNIPYKISPSTDCSRVQ
;
A
#
# COMPACT_ATOMS: atom_id res chain seq x y z
N MET A 1 -12.57 2.21 7.51
CA MET A 1 -11.44 1.26 7.32
C MET A 1 -10.35 1.50 8.38
N GLN A 2 -10.46 0.89 9.57
CA GLN A 2 -9.55 1.15 10.69
C GLN A 2 -8.34 0.19 10.78
N HIS A 3 -8.13 -0.70 9.80
CA HIS A 3 -7.10 -1.73 9.88
C HIS A 3 -6.22 -1.86 8.62
N CYS A 4 -6.05 -0.82 7.79
CA CYS A 4 -5.23 -0.98 6.59
C CYS A 4 -3.76 -1.37 6.90
N ILE A 5 -3.25 -0.98 8.09
CA ILE A 5 -1.90 -1.34 8.54
C ILE A 5 -1.68 -2.85 8.65
N SER A 6 -2.71 -3.65 8.98
CA SER A 6 -2.56 -5.10 9.10
C SER A 6 -2.22 -5.74 7.76
N TYR A 7 -2.68 -5.16 6.65
CA TYR A 7 -2.36 -5.62 5.30
C TYR A 7 -0.92 -5.31 4.88
N VAL A 8 -0.28 -4.27 5.43
CA VAL A 8 1.04 -3.83 4.97
C VAL A 8 2.15 -3.99 6.00
N LYS A 9 1.85 -4.49 7.20
CA LYS A 9 2.84 -4.74 8.25
C LYS A 9 3.99 -5.63 7.76
N SER A 10 3.67 -6.69 7.03
CA SER A 10 4.68 -7.60 6.44
C SER A 10 5.50 -6.98 5.31
N CYS A 11 5.12 -5.79 4.82
CA CYS A 11 5.87 -5.07 3.78
C CYS A 11 6.96 -4.16 4.32
N ILE A 12 6.95 -3.84 5.62
CA ILE A 12 7.82 -2.81 6.23
C ILE A 12 9.30 -3.09 5.98
N GLN A 13 9.76 -4.34 6.18
CA GLN A 13 11.18 -4.68 5.94
C GLN A 13 11.56 -4.50 4.47
N TYR A 14 10.67 -4.82 3.53
CA TYR A 14 10.94 -4.65 2.10
C TYR A 14 10.99 -3.18 1.69
N VAL A 15 9.99 -2.38 2.09
CA VAL A 15 9.92 -0.96 1.70
C VAL A 15 10.99 -0.10 2.39
N THR A 16 11.59 -0.60 3.46
CA THR A 16 12.74 0.05 4.14
C THR A 16 14.10 -0.51 3.70
N GLY A 17 14.14 -1.43 2.72
CA GLY A 17 15.39 -2.03 2.24
C GLY A 17 16.08 -2.96 3.26
N LYS A 18 15.37 -3.39 4.31
CA LYS A 18 15.88 -4.22 5.40
C LYS A 18 15.62 -5.72 5.20
N GLY A 19 15.01 -6.12 4.09
CA GLY A 19 14.72 -7.52 3.78
C GLY A 19 14.09 -7.73 2.41
N PRO A 20 13.99 -8.99 1.95
CA PRO A 20 13.36 -9.33 0.68
C PRO A 20 11.84 -9.15 0.71
N LEU A 21 11.21 -9.17 -0.46
CA LEU A 21 9.74 -9.16 -0.58
C LEU A 21 9.19 -10.52 -0.16
N GLY A 22 8.69 -10.62 1.07
CA GLY A 22 8.06 -11.83 1.59
C GLY A 22 6.66 -12.06 1.03
N SER A 23 6.22 -13.33 0.94
CA SER A 23 4.88 -13.72 0.46
C SER A 23 3.75 -13.07 1.27
N GLY A 24 3.95 -12.90 2.59
CA GLY A 24 2.99 -12.22 3.47
C GLY A 24 2.72 -10.77 3.06
N CYS A 25 3.72 -10.04 2.56
CA CYS A 25 3.51 -8.69 2.04
C CYS A 25 2.56 -8.70 0.83
N CYS A 26 2.81 -9.59 -0.15
CA CYS A 26 1.96 -9.64 -1.34
C CYS A 26 0.54 -10.13 -1.06
N ASN A 27 0.35 -11.06 -0.13
CA ASN A 27 -0.99 -11.47 0.30
C ASN A 27 -1.75 -10.31 0.94
N GLY A 28 -1.07 -9.54 1.80
CA GLY A 28 -1.64 -8.35 2.40
C GLY A 28 -1.98 -7.27 1.36
N VAL A 29 -1.08 -6.99 0.40
CA VAL A 29 -1.35 -6.07 -0.72
C VAL A 29 -2.58 -6.52 -1.51
N LYS A 30 -2.67 -7.79 -1.90
CA LYS A 30 -3.85 -8.34 -2.60
C LYS A 30 -5.14 -8.17 -1.79
N GLY A 31 -5.09 -8.46 -0.49
CA GLY A 31 -6.23 -8.28 0.42
C GLY A 31 -6.65 -6.81 0.56
N LEU A 32 -5.69 -5.89 0.65
CA LEU A 32 -5.97 -4.46 0.73
C LEU A 32 -6.71 -3.96 -0.52
N TYR A 33 -6.30 -4.43 -1.70
CA TYR A 33 -6.93 -4.06 -2.96
C TYR A 33 -8.28 -4.74 -3.19
N SER A 34 -8.50 -5.96 -2.66
CA SER A 34 -9.79 -6.65 -2.81
C SER A 34 -10.92 -5.99 -2.00
N VAL A 35 -10.59 -5.30 -0.91
CA VAL A 35 -11.55 -4.53 -0.10
C VAL A 35 -11.71 -3.08 -0.59
N ALA A 36 -10.79 -2.56 -1.40
CA ALA A 36 -10.81 -1.19 -1.92
C ALA A 36 -11.74 -1.02 -3.14
N LYS A 37 -13.03 -1.37 -2.99
CA LYS A 37 -13.97 -1.50 -4.13
C LYS A 37 -14.60 -0.19 -4.58
N THR A 38 -14.89 0.72 -3.66
CA THR A 38 -15.49 2.02 -3.98
C THR A 38 -14.45 3.14 -4.02
N THR A 39 -14.79 4.28 -4.62
CA THR A 39 -13.96 5.49 -4.57
C THR A 39 -13.63 5.87 -3.14
N SER A 40 -14.63 5.89 -2.25
CA SER A 40 -14.45 6.18 -0.82
C SER A 40 -13.47 5.20 -0.15
N ASP A 41 -13.56 3.90 -0.49
CA ASP A 41 -12.61 2.91 0.01
C ASP A 41 -11.20 3.19 -0.50
N ARG A 42 -11.03 3.43 -1.80
CA ARG A 42 -9.71 3.70 -2.39
C ARG A 42 -9.06 4.95 -1.79
N GLN A 43 -9.83 6.02 -1.58
CA GLN A 43 -9.37 7.24 -0.91
C GLN A 43 -8.95 6.96 0.54
N SER A 44 -9.75 6.17 1.26
CA SER A 44 -9.45 5.75 2.63
C SER A 44 -8.17 4.89 2.72
N VAL A 45 -7.98 3.93 1.79
CA VAL A 45 -6.73 3.15 1.69
C VAL A 45 -5.55 4.06 1.38
N CYS A 46 -5.70 4.98 0.43
CA CYS A 46 -4.65 5.93 0.06
C CYS A 46 -4.19 6.74 1.27
N ASN A 47 -5.12 7.35 2.01
CA ASN A 47 -4.80 8.14 3.19
C ASN A 47 -4.12 7.29 4.27
N CYS A 48 -4.59 6.05 4.48
CA CYS A 48 -3.96 5.14 5.42
C CYS A 48 -2.52 4.78 5.03
N LEU A 49 -2.26 4.45 3.75
CA LEU A 49 -0.91 4.16 3.26
C LEU A 49 0.01 5.38 3.38
N LYS A 50 -0.52 6.59 3.16
CA LYS A 50 0.20 7.85 3.36
C LYS A 50 0.59 8.06 4.82
N SER A 51 -0.34 7.85 5.75
CA SER A 51 -0.07 7.94 7.19
C SER A 51 0.98 6.92 7.64
N ILE A 52 0.90 5.67 7.18
CA ILE A 52 1.88 4.62 7.52
C ILE A 52 3.27 4.98 6.99
N ALA A 53 3.36 5.46 5.75
CA ALA A 53 4.64 5.87 5.18
C ALA A 53 5.26 7.04 5.97
N ALA A 54 4.44 8.02 6.38
CA ALA A 54 4.89 9.15 7.20
C ALA A 54 5.35 8.71 8.60
N SER A 55 4.72 7.67 9.18
CA SER A 55 5.07 7.15 10.51
C SER A 55 6.17 6.09 10.50
N THR A 56 6.70 5.71 9.33
CA THR A 56 7.69 4.64 9.20
C THR A 56 9.02 5.20 8.69
N PRO A 57 10.00 5.41 9.58
CA PRO A 57 11.31 5.94 9.18
C PRO A 57 12.01 5.04 8.14
N GLY A 58 12.59 5.67 7.12
CA GLY A 58 13.37 4.98 6.09
C GLY A 58 12.54 4.29 5.00
N VAL A 59 11.24 4.55 4.89
CA VAL A 59 10.44 4.06 3.76
C VAL A 59 10.93 4.66 2.44
N ASN A 60 11.22 3.79 1.48
CA ASN A 60 11.39 4.17 0.09
C ASN A 60 10.02 4.22 -0.61
N LEU A 61 9.56 5.44 -0.92
CA LEU A 61 8.27 5.67 -1.56
C LEU A 61 8.17 5.06 -2.96
N GLY A 62 9.29 4.99 -3.70
CA GLY A 62 9.35 4.33 -5.01
C GLY A 62 9.14 2.82 -4.90
N THR A 63 9.82 2.18 -3.94
CA THR A 63 9.64 0.75 -3.64
C THR A 63 8.19 0.46 -3.20
N ALA A 64 7.63 1.30 -2.34
CA ALA A 64 6.24 1.15 -1.89
C ALA A 64 5.24 1.31 -3.05
N ALA A 65 5.44 2.29 -3.94
CA ALA A 65 4.59 2.51 -5.11
C ALA A 65 4.63 1.35 -6.12
N GLY A 66 5.75 0.61 -6.18
CA GLY A 66 5.92 -0.55 -7.06
C GLY A 66 5.34 -1.87 -6.52
N LEU A 67 4.93 -1.93 -5.24
CA LEU A 67 4.44 -3.16 -4.63
C LEU A 67 3.24 -3.80 -5.35
N PRO A 68 2.19 -3.05 -5.77
CA PRO A 68 1.03 -3.66 -6.41
C PRO A 68 1.42 -4.47 -7.65
N GLY A 69 2.23 -3.89 -8.54
CA GLY A 69 2.74 -4.57 -9.73
C GLY A 69 3.62 -5.78 -9.41
N LYS A 70 4.54 -5.65 -8.44
CA LYS A 70 5.39 -6.77 -7.99
C LYS A 70 4.59 -7.92 -7.38
N CYS A 71 3.44 -7.63 -6.79
CA CYS A 71 2.55 -8.62 -6.18
C CYS A 71 1.46 -9.13 -7.12
N GLY A 72 1.50 -8.77 -8.40
CA GLY A 72 0.53 -9.21 -9.41
C GLY A 72 -0.85 -8.60 -9.26
N VAL A 73 -0.97 -7.46 -8.57
CA VAL A 73 -2.22 -6.69 -8.50
C VAL A 73 -2.28 -5.78 -9.73
N ASN A 74 -3.22 -6.06 -10.62
CA ASN A 74 -3.47 -5.27 -11.82
C ASN A 74 -4.80 -4.51 -11.67
N ILE A 75 -4.72 -3.21 -11.44
CA ILE A 75 -5.88 -2.35 -11.18
C ILE A 75 -5.77 -1.06 -12.03
N PRO A 76 -6.90 -0.47 -12.45
CA PRO A 76 -6.90 0.71 -13.32
C PRO A 76 -6.57 2.02 -12.58
N TYR A 77 -6.33 1.98 -11.27
CA TYR A 77 -6.00 3.14 -10.45
C TYR A 77 -4.64 2.95 -9.76
N LYS A 78 -3.97 4.06 -9.45
CA LYS A 78 -2.70 4.04 -8.71
C LYS A 78 -2.94 4.52 -7.28
N ILE A 79 -2.56 3.69 -6.31
CA ILE A 79 -2.51 4.10 -4.91
C ILE A 79 -1.07 4.02 -4.45
N SER A 80 -0.49 5.18 -4.16
CA SER A 80 0.82 5.29 -3.53
C SER A 80 0.77 6.31 -2.39
N PRO A 81 1.71 6.25 -1.42
CA PRO A 81 1.80 7.28 -0.39
C PRO A 81 2.12 8.69 -0.93
N SER A 82 2.58 8.80 -2.18
CA SER A 82 2.81 10.06 -2.91
C SER A 82 1.62 10.52 -3.76
N THR A 83 0.56 9.71 -3.86
CA THR A 83 -0.64 10.05 -4.62
C THR A 83 -1.45 11.10 -3.88
N ASP A 84 -2.03 12.05 -4.61
CA ASP A 84 -3.09 12.90 -4.07
C ASP A 84 -4.35 12.06 -3.87
N CYS A 85 -4.60 11.68 -2.62
CA CYS A 85 -5.70 10.79 -2.26
C CYS A 85 -7.07 11.37 -2.58
N SER A 86 -7.22 12.68 -2.75
CA SER A 86 -8.51 13.28 -3.15
C SER A 86 -8.88 12.99 -4.61
N ARG A 87 -7.89 12.66 -5.44
CA ARG A 87 -8.05 12.40 -6.88
C ARG A 87 -8.14 10.93 -7.23
N VAL A 88 -8.05 10.05 -6.24
CA VAL A 88 -8.23 8.60 -6.45
C VAL A 88 -9.69 8.35 -6.74
N GLN A 89 -9.97 7.87 -7.96
CA GLN A 89 -11.30 7.51 -8.44
C GLN A 89 -11.59 6.07 -8.16
#